data_AF-A0A0V9UKX4-F1
#
_entry.id   AF-A0A0V9UKX4-F1
#
_cell.length_a   1.000
_cell.length_b   1.000
_cell.length_c   1.000
_cell.angle_alpha   90.00
_cell.angle_beta   90.00
_cell.angle_gamma   90.00
#
_symmetry.space_group_name_H-M   'P 1'
#
loop_
_entity.id
_entity.type
_entity.pdbx_description
1 polymer ?
#
loop_
_entity_poly.entity_id
_entity_poly.type
_entity_poly.pdbx_seq_one_letter_code
_entity_poly.pdbx_strand_id
1 'polypeptide(L)'
;MRSVVRACRGITVLAMCLIIAACGSSSGTPDVPALSEEPVPAGATAFSPRPDIVDAHPLTILSWSRVSDDRIALHFETGTPECFGVDATVTETDDTVTVTLLGGTLPEMQDRMCIMVAVVGTLEVSLQSPLGDRVVTAGA
;
A
#
# COMPACT_ATOMS: atom_id res chain seq x y z
N MET A 1 -2.74 -62.81 55.04
CA MET A 1 -2.51 -64.16 54.47
C MET A 1 -3.40 -64.30 53.25
N ARG A 2 -2.82 -64.56 52.06
CA ARG A 2 -3.40 -65.24 50.87
C ARG A 2 -4.60 -64.55 50.19
N SER A 3 -4.69 -64.29 48.88
CA SER A 3 -3.90 -64.71 47.72
C SER A 3 -4.37 -63.95 46.45
N VAL A 4 -3.39 -63.54 45.63
CA VAL A 4 -3.26 -63.81 44.17
C VAL A 4 -4.20 -63.13 43.13
N VAL A 5 -3.63 -62.14 42.43
CA VAL A 5 -3.42 -61.97 40.97
C VAL A 5 -4.50 -62.46 39.98
N ARG A 6 -4.99 -61.53 39.12
CA ARG A 6 -5.09 -61.77 37.67
C ARG A 6 -5.09 -60.46 36.86
N ALA A 7 -4.07 -60.32 36.03
CA ALA A 7 -4.02 -59.40 34.91
C ALA A 7 -4.94 -59.87 33.77
N CYS A 8 -5.50 -58.95 32.98
CA CYS A 8 -5.73 -59.09 31.52
C CYS A 8 -6.42 -57.82 30.96
N ARG A 9 -5.61 -56.92 30.40
CA ARG A 9 -5.64 -56.50 28.99
C ARG A 9 -7.04 -56.42 28.33
N GLY A 10 -7.45 -55.22 27.94
CA GLY A 10 -8.26 -55.08 26.73
C GLY A 10 -9.14 -53.83 26.59
N ILE A 11 -8.87 -53.09 25.50
CA ILE A 11 -9.87 -52.63 24.52
C ILE A 11 -10.53 -51.26 24.83
N THR A 12 -9.90 -50.25 24.23
CA THR A 12 -10.45 -49.09 23.53
C THR A 12 -11.98 -48.94 23.50
N VAL A 13 -12.50 -47.89 24.13
CA VAL A 13 -13.80 -47.29 23.78
C VAL A 13 -13.59 -45.81 23.47
N LEU A 14 -13.84 -45.51 22.20
CA LEU A 14 -13.96 -44.22 21.54
C LEU A 14 -14.88 -43.27 22.34
N ALA A 15 -14.32 -42.21 22.94
CA ALA A 15 -15.09 -41.14 23.57
C ALA A 15 -14.92 -39.85 22.77
N MET A 16 -15.92 -39.60 21.94
CA MET A 16 -16.16 -38.38 21.18
C MET A 16 -16.47 -37.22 22.14
N CYS A 17 -15.58 -36.22 22.21
CA CYS A 17 -15.85 -34.93 22.84
C CYS A 17 -15.85 -33.85 21.76
N LEU A 18 -17.06 -33.49 21.34
CA LEU A 18 -17.38 -32.37 20.46
C LEU A 18 -17.47 -31.11 21.34
N ILE A 19 -16.51 -30.18 21.19
CA ILE A 19 -16.67 -28.78 21.63
C ILE A 19 -16.02 -27.89 20.58
N ILE A 20 -16.84 -27.40 19.66
CA ILE A 20 -16.51 -26.39 18.67
C ILE A 20 -17.22 -25.12 19.15
N ALA A 21 -16.48 -24.08 19.54
CA ALA A 21 -16.86 -22.67 19.41
C ALA A 21 -15.88 -21.77 20.16
N ALA A 22 -14.93 -21.18 19.44
CA ALA A 22 -14.46 -19.83 19.71
C ALA A 22 -13.97 -19.23 18.39
N CYS A 23 -14.76 -18.31 17.85
CA CYS A 23 -14.48 -17.58 16.63
C CYS A 23 -13.17 -16.81 16.80
N GLY A 24 -12.12 -17.24 16.12
CA GLY A 24 -11.00 -16.35 15.83
C GLY A 24 -11.54 -15.22 14.97
N SER A 25 -11.66 -14.02 15.55
CA SER A 25 -11.93 -12.80 14.79
C SER A 25 -10.66 -12.49 14.03
N SER A 26 -10.48 -13.12 12.86
CA SER A 26 -9.54 -12.62 11.87
C SER A 26 -10.21 -11.41 11.26
N SER A 27 -9.99 -10.24 11.86
CA SER A 27 -10.18 -8.96 11.21
C SER A 27 -9.14 -8.87 10.11
N GLY A 28 -9.36 -9.62 9.03
CA GLY A 28 -8.51 -9.62 7.85
C GLY A 28 -8.73 -8.32 7.11
N THR A 29 -8.17 -7.23 7.62
CA THR A 29 -7.80 -6.12 6.73
C THR A 29 -6.82 -6.72 5.73
N PRO A 30 -7.02 -6.58 4.41
CA PRO A 30 -5.98 -6.90 3.45
C PRO A 30 -4.71 -6.19 3.90
N ASP A 31 -3.65 -6.94 4.17
CA ASP A 31 -2.38 -6.39 4.62
C ASP A 31 -1.73 -5.71 3.40
N VAL A 32 -2.09 -4.44 3.17
CA VAL A 32 -1.50 -3.61 2.12
C VAL A 32 -0.06 -3.32 2.56
N PRO A 33 0.96 -3.72 1.79
CA PRO A 33 2.34 -3.52 2.20
C PRO A 33 2.66 -2.04 2.41
N ALA A 34 3.44 -1.76 3.45
CA ALA A 34 4.03 -0.45 3.66
C ALA A 34 4.98 -0.10 2.50
N LEU A 35 4.91 1.15 2.04
CA LEU A 35 5.85 1.70 1.08
C LEU A 35 7.18 2.03 1.78
N SER A 36 8.28 1.73 1.10
CA SER A 36 9.62 2.04 1.59
C SER A 36 9.86 3.54 1.64
N GLU A 37 10.38 4.02 2.76
CA GLU A 37 10.88 5.38 2.87
C GLU A 37 12.35 5.43 2.41
N GLU A 38 12.63 6.25 1.41
CA GLU A 38 13.95 6.38 0.79
C GLU A 38 14.22 7.86 0.48
N PRO A 39 15.49 8.31 0.40
CA PRO A 39 15.77 9.65 -0.09
C PRO A 39 15.23 9.85 -1.51
N VAL A 40 14.85 11.09 -1.84
CA VAL A 40 14.43 11.44 -3.21
C VAL A 40 15.51 10.99 -4.20
N PRO A 41 15.16 10.19 -5.24
CA PRO A 41 16.12 9.74 -6.23
C PRO A 41 16.86 10.91 -6.88
N ALA A 42 18.18 10.77 -7.04
CA ALA A 42 19.00 11.80 -7.67
C ALA A 42 18.53 12.04 -9.12
N GLY A 43 18.22 13.30 -9.45
CA GLY A 43 17.72 13.68 -10.77
C GLY A 43 16.24 13.36 -11.00
N ALA A 44 15.46 13.03 -9.94
CA ALA A 44 14.01 12.91 -10.05
C ALA A 44 13.39 14.21 -10.58
N THR A 45 12.46 14.07 -11.52
CA THR A 45 11.74 15.19 -12.13
C THR A 45 10.58 15.59 -11.23
N ALA A 46 10.49 16.86 -10.83
CA ALA A 46 9.37 17.33 -10.03
C ALA A 46 8.10 17.46 -10.87
N PHE A 47 7.01 16.86 -10.40
CA PHE A 47 5.67 16.98 -10.98
C PHE A 47 4.80 17.88 -10.09
N SER A 48 3.80 18.49 -10.71
CA SER A 48 2.69 19.14 -10.02
C SER A 48 1.41 18.34 -10.23
N PRO A 49 0.49 18.29 -9.25
CA PRO A 49 -0.79 17.60 -9.41
C PRO A 49 -1.58 18.14 -10.61
N ARG A 50 -2.13 17.23 -11.42
CA ARG A 50 -2.97 17.51 -12.61
C ARG A 50 -4.22 16.64 -12.54
N PRO A 51 -5.29 17.09 -11.85
CA PRO A 51 -6.54 16.33 -11.75
C PRO A 51 -7.32 16.25 -13.08
N ASP A 52 -6.88 16.99 -14.10
CA ASP A 52 -7.45 17.06 -15.44
C ASP A 52 -6.76 16.13 -16.46
N ILE A 53 -5.92 15.20 -15.98
CA ILE A 53 -5.32 14.17 -16.83
C ILE A 53 -6.39 13.37 -17.59
N VAL A 54 -6.08 13.01 -18.83
CA VAL A 54 -6.92 12.17 -19.66
C VAL A 54 -6.39 10.74 -19.66
N ASP A 55 -7.30 9.78 -19.85
CA ASP A 55 -7.01 8.33 -19.80
C ASP A 55 -6.32 7.92 -18.50
N ALA A 56 -6.80 8.48 -17.38
CA ALA A 56 -6.24 8.25 -16.06
C ALA A 56 -6.16 6.76 -15.71
N HIS A 57 -4.98 6.33 -15.27
CA HIS A 57 -4.71 4.97 -14.86
C HIS A 57 -3.82 4.94 -13.61
N PRO A 58 -3.89 3.89 -12.77
CA PRO A 58 -3.00 3.75 -11.63
C PRO A 58 -1.53 3.76 -12.05
N LEU A 59 -0.70 4.43 -11.24
CA LEU A 59 0.76 4.36 -11.30
C LEU A 59 1.29 3.62 -10.07
N THR A 60 2.38 2.87 -10.27
CA THR A 60 3.11 2.25 -9.17
C THR A 60 3.90 3.31 -8.41
N ILE A 61 3.67 3.42 -7.11
CA ILE A 61 4.54 4.19 -6.21
C ILE A 61 5.72 3.28 -5.84
N LEU A 62 6.94 3.74 -6.12
CA LEU A 62 8.17 2.99 -5.88
C LEU A 62 8.63 3.13 -4.43
N SER A 63 8.70 4.37 -3.95
CA SER A 63 9.07 4.73 -2.58
C SER A 63 8.54 6.13 -2.25
N TRP A 64 8.77 6.60 -1.02
CA TRP A 64 8.41 7.94 -0.59
C TRP A 64 9.47 8.54 0.33
N SER A 65 9.42 9.85 0.58
CA SER A 65 10.27 10.54 1.55
C SER A 65 9.49 11.57 2.38
N ARG A 66 9.96 11.86 3.60
CA ARG A 66 9.48 13.01 4.39
C ARG A 66 10.03 14.32 3.83
N VAL A 67 9.15 15.30 3.65
CA VAL A 67 9.50 16.68 3.26
C VAL A 67 9.32 17.64 4.44
N SER A 68 8.20 17.54 5.14
CA SER A 68 7.90 18.20 6.42
C SER A 68 7.01 17.31 7.28
N ASP A 69 6.63 17.77 8.47
CA ASP A 69 5.75 17.02 9.36
C ASP A 69 4.44 16.61 8.69
N ASP A 70 3.88 17.45 7.81
CA ASP A 70 2.60 17.29 7.12
C ASP A 70 2.75 17.15 5.59
N ARG A 71 3.94 16.77 5.11
CA ARG A 71 4.21 16.64 3.67
C ARG A 71 5.16 15.50 3.37
N ILE A 72 4.78 14.69 2.38
CA ILE A 72 5.61 13.62 1.83
C ILE A 72 5.89 13.88 0.36
N ALA A 73 6.93 13.26 -0.18
CA ALA A 73 7.15 13.19 -1.62
C ALA A 73 7.05 11.72 -2.06
N LEU A 74 6.23 11.46 -3.09
CA LEU A 74 6.12 10.15 -3.72
C LEU A 74 7.15 10.02 -4.83
N HIS A 75 7.73 8.84 -5.01
CA HIS A 75 8.65 8.53 -6.10
C HIS A 75 8.01 7.49 -7.03
N PHE A 76 8.04 7.72 -8.33
CA PHE A 76 7.37 6.89 -9.33
C PHE A 76 8.08 6.97 -10.67
N GLU A 77 7.69 6.11 -11.61
CA GLU A 77 8.08 6.22 -13.02
C GLU A 77 6.88 6.59 -13.88
N THR A 78 7.08 7.52 -14.82
CA THR A 78 6.06 7.92 -15.80
C THR A 78 6.74 8.54 -17.03
N GLY A 79 5.97 9.01 -18.00
CA GLY A 79 6.49 9.80 -19.12
C GLY A 79 6.89 11.22 -18.71
N THR A 80 7.45 12.00 -19.62
CA THR A 80 7.96 13.33 -19.28
C THR A 80 6.82 14.32 -18.94
N PRO A 81 7.05 15.31 -18.05
CA PRO A 81 6.00 16.22 -17.57
C PRO A 81 5.46 17.17 -18.66
N GLU A 82 6.11 17.25 -19.82
CA GLU A 82 5.60 18.00 -20.97
C GLU A 82 4.43 17.29 -21.67
N CYS A 83 4.27 15.98 -21.44
CA CYS A 83 3.30 15.13 -22.11
C CYS A 83 2.33 14.43 -21.16
N PHE A 84 2.81 14.10 -19.96
CA PHE A 84 2.08 13.28 -19.00
C PHE A 84 1.92 14.04 -17.68
N GLY A 85 0.74 13.90 -17.08
CA GLY A 85 0.44 14.43 -15.75
C GLY A 85 0.29 13.32 -14.74
N VAL A 86 0.29 13.70 -13.47
CA VAL A 86 -0.03 12.82 -12.35
C VAL A 86 -0.97 13.50 -11.38
N ASP A 87 -1.80 12.72 -10.70
CA ASP A 87 -2.65 13.21 -9.62
C ASP A 87 -2.63 12.21 -8.46
N ALA A 88 -2.63 12.72 -7.23
CA ALA A 88 -2.58 11.90 -6.04
C ALA A 88 -3.77 12.18 -5.13
N THR A 89 -4.38 11.13 -4.62
CA THR A 89 -5.41 11.21 -3.59
C THR A 89 -4.91 10.51 -2.32
N VAL A 90 -5.20 11.12 -1.17
CA VAL A 90 -4.76 10.62 0.14
C VAL A 90 -5.98 10.30 0.98
N THR A 91 -5.97 9.12 1.58
CA THR A 91 -6.90 8.72 2.65
C THR A 91 -6.10 8.55 3.93
N GLU A 92 -6.47 9.27 4.98
CA GLU A 92 -5.77 9.24 6.26
C GLU A 92 -6.63 8.61 7.37
N THR A 93 -5.97 7.82 8.20
CA THR A 93 -6.44 7.35 9.50
C THR A 93 -5.46 7.78 10.58
N ASP A 94 -5.74 7.39 11.83
CA ASP A 94 -4.85 7.64 12.96
C ASP A 94 -3.49 6.92 12.80
N ASP A 95 -3.45 5.80 12.09
CA ASP A 95 -2.27 4.93 11.99
C ASP A 95 -1.72 4.80 10.56
N THR A 96 -2.45 5.24 9.53
CA THR A 96 -2.11 4.97 8.12
C THR A 96 -2.39 6.17 7.22
N VAL A 97 -1.50 6.37 6.25
CA VAL A 97 -1.67 7.28 5.12
C VAL A 97 -1.67 6.43 3.85
N THR A 98 -2.83 6.25 3.23
CA THR A 98 -2.97 5.48 1.98
C THR A 98 -3.03 6.44 0.81
N VAL A 99 -2.16 6.25 -0.17
CA VAL A 99 -2.01 7.16 -1.32
C VAL A 99 -2.28 6.42 -2.62
N THR A 100 -3.29 6.87 -3.38
CA THR A 100 -3.50 6.42 -4.76
C THR A 100 -2.87 7.46 -5.69
N LEU A 101 -1.97 7.01 -6.56
CA LEU A 101 -1.33 7.84 -7.59
C LEU A 101 -1.88 7.43 -8.96
N LEU A 102 -2.40 8.40 -9.70
CA LEU A 102 -2.86 8.25 -11.07
C LEU A 102 -1.91 8.97 -12.03
N GLY A 103 -1.77 8.43 -13.22
CA GLY A 103 -1.06 9.03 -14.34
C GLY A 103 -1.94 9.05 -15.57
N GLY A 104 -1.64 9.95 -16.50
CA GLY A 104 -2.35 10.05 -17.77
C GLY A 104 -1.72 11.08 -18.68
N THR A 105 -2.33 11.29 -19.85
CA THR A 105 -1.89 12.33 -20.78
C THR A 105 -2.41 13.69 -20.34
N LEU A 106 -1.65 14.74 -20.64
CA LEU A 106 -2.14 16.10 -20.46
C LEU A 106 -3.21 16.42 -21.52
N PRO A 107 -4.31 17.09 -21.17
CA PRO A 107 -5.39 17.38 -22.11
C PRO A 107 -4.89 18.23 -23.30
N GLU A 108 -3.94 19.13 -23.08
CA GLU A 108 -3.30 19.94 -24.12
C GLU A 108 -2.37 19.15 -25.08
N MET A 109 -2.12 17.86 -24.80
CA MET A 109 -1.18 17.00 -25.51
C MET A 109 -1.84 15.84 -26.28
N GLN A 110 -3.17 15.68 -26.22
CA GLN A 110 -3.90 14.55 -26.83
C GLN A 110 -3.70 14.40 -28.35
N ASP A 111 -3.49 15.50 -29.06
CA ASP A 111 -3.26 15.50 -30.52
C ASP A 111 -1.82 15.89 -30.89
N ARG A 112 -0.89 15.72 -29.94
CA ARG A 112 0.52 16.12 -30.08
C ARG A 112 1.43 14.89 -30.06
N MET A 113 2.61 15.07 -30.66
CA MET A 113 3.62 14.03 -30.65
C MET A 113 4.27 13.97 -29.27
N CYS A 114 4.02 12.91 -28.53
CA CYS A 114 4.68 12.62 -27.26
C CYS A 114 5.72 11.52 -27.43
N ILE A 115 6.96 11.81 -27.05
CA ILE A 115 8.02 10.80 -27.05
C ILE A 115 7.83 9.88 -25.83
N MET A 116 8.05 8.58 -26.03
CA MET A 116 7.93 7.58 -24.97
C MET A 116 9.26 7.44 -24.22
N VAL A 117 9.60 8.45 -23.42
CA VAL A 117 10.76 8.42 -22.51
C VAL A 117 10.25 8.32 -21.08
N ALA A 118 10.66 7.26 -20.39
CA ALA A 118 10.37 7.10 -18.96
C ALA A 118 11.34 7.95 -18.13
N VAL A 119 10.78 8.64 -17.14
CA VAL A 119 11.51 9.42 -16.14
C VAL A 119 11.12 8.95 -14.75
N VAL A 120 12.06 9.07 -13.82
CA VAL A 120 11.74 8.99 -12.40
C VAL A 120 11.15 10.34 -11.98
N GLY A 121 9.91 10.32 -11.52
CA GLY A 121 9.16 11.48 -11.05
C GLY A 121 9.16 11.57 -9.52
N THR A 122 8.98 12.79 -9.02
CA THR A 122 8.64 13.08 -7.63
C THR A 122 7.44 14.00 -7.53
N LEU A 123 6.51 13.72 -6.61
CA LEU A 123 5.32 14.52 -6.37
C LEU A 123 5.17 14.77 -4.88
N GLU A 124 5.23 16.04 -4.47
CA GLU A 124 4.92 16.41 -3.09
C GLU A 124 3.41 16.37 -2.85
N VAL A 125 3.03 15.75 -1.73
CA VAL A 125 1.65 15.56 -1.31
C VAL A 125 1.49 16.08 0.10
N SER A 126 0.50 16.96 0.30
CA SER A 126 0.13 17.49 1.61
C SER A 126 -0.77 16.51 2.35
N LEU A 127 -0.52 16.38 3.64
CA LEU A 127 -1.33 15.59 4.57
C LEU A 127 -2.27 16.52 5.37
N GLN A 128 -3.38 15.98 5.84
CA GLN A 128 -4.36 16.68 6.68
C GLN A 128 -3.89 16.78 8.14
N SER A 129 -3.06 15.84 8.58
CA SER A 129 -2.44 15.80 9.90
C SER A 129 -0.93 15.52 9.78
N PRO A 130 -0.10 15.82 10.80
CA PRO A 130 1.30 15.42 10.83
C PRO A 130 1.49 13.91 10.67
N LEU A 131 2.45 13.47 9.86
CA LEU A 131 2.73 12.06 9.55
C LEU A 131 3.04 11.25 10.81
N GLY A 132 3.95 11.74 11.67
CA GLY A 132 4.38 11.01 12.87
C GLY A 132 4.89 9.60 12.54
N ASP A 133 4.36 8.61 13.25
CA ASP A 133 4.68 7.19 13.12
C ASP A 133 3.71 6.44 12.18
N ARG A 134 2.82 7.15 11.47
CA ARG A 134 1.82 6.54 10.58
C ARG A 134 2.49 5.84 9.40
N VAL A 135 1.94 4.69 9.05
CA VAL A 135 2.44 3.88 7.94
C VAL A 135 1.94 4.44 6.61
N VAL A 136 2.83 4.63 5.65
CA VAL A 136 2.46 5.04 4.29
C VAL A 136 2.24 3.78 3.44
N THR A 137 1.11 3.70 2.75
CA THR A 137 0.71 2.55 1.91
C THR A 137 0.24 3.02 0.54
N ALA A 138 0.35 2.16 -0.48
CA ALA A 138 -0.26 2.41 -1.78
C ALA A 138 -1.76 2.09 -1.74
N GLY A 139 -2.57 2.97 -2.31
CA GLY A 139 -3.98 2.72 -2.58
C GLY A 139 -4.19 1.95 -3.89
N ALA A 140 -5.42 1.51 -4.10
CA ALA A 140 -5.86 0.90 -5.36
C ALA A 140 -6.32 1.97 -6.36
#